data_AF-A0A925EZ90-F1
#
_entry.id   AF-A0A925EZ90-F1
#
_cell.length_a   1.000
_cell.length_b   1.000
_cell.length_c   1.000
_cell.angle_alpha   90.00
_cell.angle_beta   90.00
_cell.angle_gamma   90.00
#
_symmetry.space_group_name_H-M   'P 1'
#
loop_
_entity.id
_entity.type
_entity.pdbx_description
1 polymer ?
#
loop_
_entity_poly.entity_id
_entity_poly.type
_entity_poly.pdbx_seq_one_letter_code
_entity_poly.pdbx_strand_id
1 'polypeptide(L)'
;MPFLKSFSINSEKQVPFPFNIPAVQFAKNITLNKKVTIFVGDNGSGKSTLLESIAYQLNLPLIGGAIMSHPGFEAARLLQPQLSLEWNRQTNKGFFFRAEDFSDFINSVEKERNKIAGDLRELKGVVDDRIIDEMSESMNYKLRLMRKNYGENMQAFSHGEAYLKILQTRIADKGIYLLDEPEAALSPIKQLSLISFILEVLKDKNSQFIIATHSPILMGIPGASLYEIQETEMKLVSYTETDHYRITKTFLDNPEHYLRYL
;
A
#
# COMPACT_ATOMS: atom_id res chain seq x y z
N MET A 1 11.82 0.41 -18.97
CA MET A 1 12.92 0.02 -18.04
C MET A 1 12.53 0.53 -16.66
N PRO A 2 12.71 -0.24 -15.57
CA PRO A 2 12.39 0.22 -14.21
C PRO A 2 13.25 1.44 -13.82
N PHE A 3 12.74 2.28 -12.91
CA PHE A 3 13.43 3.48 -12.43
C PHE A 3 14.53 3.12 -11.43
N LEU A 4 14.14 2.45 -10.34
CA LEU A 4 15.03 1.93 -9.32
C LEU A 4 15.60 0.59 -9.81
N LYS A 5 16.92 0.46 -9.79
CA LYS A 5 17.67 -0.70 -10.29
C LYS A 5 17.90 -1.73 -9.19
N SER A 6 18.28 -1.27 -8.01
CA SER A 6 18.53 -2.11 -6.84
C SER A 6 18.53 -1.26 -5.57
N PHE A 7 18.49 -1.93 -4.42
CA PHE A 7 18.74 -1.30 -3.14
C PHE A 7 19.51 -2.26 -2.21
N SER A 8 20.14 -1.71 -1.18
CA SER A 8 20.80 -2.47 -0.14
C SER A 8 20.70 -1.75 1.20
N ILE A 9 20.40 -2.49 2.27
CA ILE A 9 20.47 -1.99 3.65
C ILE A 9 21.80 -2.45 4.26
N ASN A 10 22.74 -1.53 4.43
CA ASN A 10 24.13 -1.82 4.80
C ASN A 10 24.41 -1.66 6.30
N SER A 11 23.59 -2.31 7.13
CA SER A 11 23.75 -2.29 8.60
C SER A 11 24.55 -3.47 9.15
N GLU A 12 25.47 -3.16 10.06
CA GLU A 12 26.15 -4.11 10.96
C GLU A 12 25.36 -4.35 12.26
N LYS A 13 24.43 -3.44 12.61
CA LYS A 13 23.56 -3.64 13.78
C LYS A 13 22.62 -4.80 13.53
N GLN A 14 22.42 -5.63 14.56
CA GLN A 14 21.44 -6.73 14.56
C GLN A 14 20.29 -6.50 15.55
N VAL A 15 20.44 -5.61 16.53
CA VAL A 15 19.43 -5.26 17.54
C VAL A 15 19.56 -3.77 17.92
N PRO A 16 18.52 -3.13 18.48
CA PRO A 16 17.13 -3.60 18.60
C PRO A 16 16.37 -3.43 17.26
N PHE A 17 15.03 -3.54 17.28
CA PHE A 17 14.19 -3.16 16.15
C PHE A 17 14.56 -1.77 15.61
N PRO A 18 14.63 -1.57 14.27
CA PRO A 18 14.27 -2.50 13.19
C PRO A 18 15.45 -3.34 12.65
N PHE A 19 16.58 -3.43 13.35
CA PHE A 19 17.77 -4.13 12.84
C PHE A 19 17.70 -5.66 12.98
N ASN A 20 16.73 -6.17 13.75
CA ASN A 20 16.55 -7.59 14.05
C ASN A 20 15.51 -8.29 13.17
N ILE A 21 14.83 -7.59 12.26
CA ILE A 21 13.83 -8.20 11.38
C ILE A 21 14.50 -8.77 10.12
N PRO A 22 14.03 -9.93 9.60
CA PRO A 22 14.69 -10.59 8.47
C PRO A 22 14.78 -9.72 7.21
N ALA A 23 13.73 -8.95 6.89
CA ALA A 23 13.73 -8.07 5.73
C ALA A 23 14.86 -7.04 5.74
N VAL A 24 15.32 -6.62 6.93
CA VAL A 24 16.43 -5.66 7.07
C VAL A 24 17.78 -6.36 7.04
N GLN A 25 17.88 -7.53 7.69
CA GLN A 25 19.13 -8.28 7.77
C GLN A 25 19.56 -8.84 6.40
N PHE A 26 18.60 -9.29 5.59
CA PHE A 26 18.86 -9.99 4.33
C PHE A 26 18.64 -9.14 3.08
N ALA A 27 18.18 -7.89 3.21
CA ALA A 27 18.07 -6.94 2.10
C ALA A 27 19.45 -6.43 1.62
N LYS A 28 20.26 -7.32 1.05
CA LYS A 28 21.60 -7.03 0.53
C LYS A 28 21.58 -7.13 -0.99
N ASN A 29 21.86 -6.02 -1.67
CA ASN A 29 21.92 -5.93 -3.14
C ASN A 29 20.68 -6.49 -3.89
N ILE A 30 19.49 -6.18 -3.37
CA ILE A 30 18.23 -6.64 -3.96
C ILE A 30 18.02 -5.96 -5.31
N THR A 31 17.86 -6.75 -6.36
CA THR A 31 17.75 -6.26 -7.74
C THR A 31 16.28 -6.07 -8.14
N LEU A 32 15.98 -4.93 -8.74
CA LEU A 32 14.64 -4.51 -9.17
C LEU A 32 14.59 -4.39 -10.71
N ASN A 33 14.99 -5.45 -11.42
CA ASN A 33 15.13 -5.45 -12.88
C ASN A 33 13.79 -5.56 -13.65
N LYS A 34 12.70 -5.93 -12.97
CA LYS A 34 11.35 -5.98 -13.53
C LYS A 34 10.57 -4.72 -13.22
N LYS A 35 9.53 -4.45 -14.03
CA LYS A 35 8.59 -3.35 -13.75
C LYS A 35 7.71 -3.62 -12.52
N VAL A 36 7.60 -4.87 -12.09
CA VAL A 36 6.90 -5.27 -10.87
C VAL A 36 7.85 -6.14 -10.04
N THR A 37 8.11 -5.71 -8.82
CA THR A 37 8.77 -6.54 -7.80
C THR A 37 7.81 -6.73 -6.64
N ILE A 38 7.73 -7.95 -6.11
CA ILE A 38 6.86 -8.32 -5.02
C ILE A 38 7.70 -8.91 -3.89
N PHE A 39 7.51 -8.41 -2.68
CA PHE A 39 8.04 -8.99 -1.45
C PHE A 39 6.95 -9.82 -0.78
N VAL A 40 7.28 -11.07 -0.46
CA VAL A 40 6.38 -12.04 0.17
C VAL A 40 7.08 -12.62 1.41
N GLY A 41 6.32 -13.16 2.34
CA GLY A 41 6.85 -13.68 3.60
C GLY A 41 5.86 -13.48 4.74
N ASP A 42 6.08 -14.12 5.88
CA ASP A 42 5.12 -14.17 6.98
C ASP A 42 4.97 -12.85 7.74
N ASN A 43 3.94 -12.78 8.59
CA ASN A 43 3.72 -11.63 9.47
C ASN A 43 4.96 -11.45 10.36
N GLY A 44 5.46 -10.23 10.48
CA GLY A 44 6.67 -9.93 11.25
C GLY A 44 8.00 -10.14 10.50
N SER A 45 8.00 -10.68 9.27
CA SER A 45 9.22 -10.79 8.44
C SER A 45 9.85 -9.42 8.08
N GLY A 46 9.08 -8.33 8.18
CA GLY A 46 9.55 -6.97 7.97
C GLY A 46 9.24 -6.36 6.59
N LYS A 47 8.35 -6.97 5.81
CA LYS A 47 7.93 -6.47 4.47
C LYS A 47 7.50 -4.99 4.50
N SER A 48 6.59 -4.62 5.39
CA SER A 48 6.10 -3.25 5.55
C SER A 48 7.23 -2.31 5.90
N THR A 49 8.06 -2.66 6.89
CA THR A 49 9.23 -1.85 7.28
C THR A 49 10.22 -1.65 6.13
N LEU A 50 10.41 -2.66 5.29
CA LEU A 50 11.25 -2.55 4.11
C LEU A 50 10.66 -1.58 3.08
N LEU A 51 9.37 -1.70 2.75
CA LEU A 51 8.69 -0.78 1.84
C LEU A 51 8.65 0.64 2.39
N GLU A 52 8.36 0.81 3.67
CA GLU A 52 8.36 2.09 4.37
C GLU A 52 9.72 2.77 4.29
N SER A 53 10.81 2.00 4.48
CA SER A 53 12.18 2.52 4.37
C SER A 53 12.48 3.04 2.96
N ILE A 54 12.07 2.30 1.93
CA ILE A 54 12.20 2.74 0.53
C ILE A 54 11.32 3.97 0.29
N ALA A 55 10.05 3.95 0.69
CA ALA A 55 9.12 5.07 0.51
C ALA A 55 9.62 6.35 1.20
N TYR A 56 10.19 6.22 2.41
CA TYR A 56 10.79 7.29 3.18
C TYR A 56 12.01 7.88 2.47
N GLN A 57 12.94 7.03 2.01
CA GLN A 57 14.12 7.47 1.26
C GLN A 57 13.76 8.20 -0.04
N LEU A 58 12.66 7.79 -0.66
CA LEU A 58 12.11 8.41 -1.88
C LEU A 58 11.24 9.64 -1.60
N ASN A 59 10.91 9.91 -0.33
CA ASN A 59 9.96 10.95 0.10
C ASN A 59 8.64 10.90 -0.68
N LEU A 60 8.07 9.70 -0.83
CA LEU A 60 6.81 9.52 -1.56
C LEU A 60 5.62 10.13 -0.77
N PRO A 61 4.60 10.66 -1.46
CA PRO A 61 3.35 11.03 -0.80
C PRO A 61 2.59 9.79 -0.33
N LEU A 62 1.85 9.91 0.79
CA LEU A 62 0.92 8.90 1.30
C LEU A 62 -0.53 9.40 1.26
N ILE A 63 -1.47 8.54 1.65
CA ILE A 63 -2.86 8.95 1.89
C ILE A 63 -2.92 9.76 3.18
N GLY A 64 -3.67 10.87 3.16
CA GLY A 64 -3.94 11.65 4.37
C GLY A 64 -2.79 12.54 4.86
N GLY A 65 -1.58 12.47 4.29
CA GLY A 65 -0.47 13.31 4.75
C GLY A 65 0.87 13.14 4.02
N ALA A 66 1.95 13.49 4.71
CA ALA A 66 3.33 13.39 4.26
C ALA A 66 4.14 12.43 5.16
N ILE A 67 5.03 11.62 4.57
CA ILE A 67 5.76 10.55 5.26
C ILE A 67 6.59 11.12 6.41
N MET A 68 7.19 12.29 6.22
CA MET A 68 8.09 12.93 7.20
C MET A 68 7.44 13.18 8.56
N SER A 69 6.16 13.53 8.60
CA SER A 69 5.42 13.80 9.83
C SER A 69 4.66 12.59 10.39
N HIS A 70 4.72 11.44 9.71
CA HIS A 70 3.91 10.29 10.06
C HIS A 70 4.60 9.44 11.14
N PRO A 71 3.95 9.19 12.30
CA PRO A 71 4.57 8.48 13.43
C PRO A 71 4.89 7.01 13.10
N GLY A 72 4.21 6.41 12.12
CA GLY A 72 4.47 5.03 11.69
C GLY A 72 5.82 4.80 10.97
N PHE A 73 6.66 5.82 10.77
CA PHE A 73 7.91 5.70 10.00
C PHE A 73 9.20 5.76 10.86
N GLU A 74 9.11 5.57 12.18
CA GLU A 74 10.32 5.61 13.03
C GLU A 74 11.39 4.58 12.62
N ALA A 75 10.96 3.37 12.25
CA ALA A 75 11.86 2.34 11.73
C ALA A 75 12.56 2.79 10.44
N ALA A 76 11.80 3.34 9.50
CA ALA A 76 12.33 3.87 8.24
C ALA A 76 13.33 5.01 8.47
N ARG A 77 13.10 5.88 9.46
CA ARG A 77 14.05 6.94 9.85
C ARG A 77 15.37 6.38 10.37
N LEU A 78 15.31 5.33 11.20
CA LEU A 78 16.52 4.66 11.71
C LEU A 78 17.31 3.94 10.61
N LEU A 79 16.61 3.43 9.60
CA LEU A 79 17.21 2.72 8.46
C LEU A 79 17.67 3.64 7.34
N GLN A 80 17.18 4.87 7.25
CA GLN A 80 17.54 5.82 6.18
C GLN A 80 19.05 5.95 5.96
N PRO A 81 19.92 6.13 6.98
CA PRO A 81 21.37 6.26 6.75
C PRO A 81 22.03 4.98 6.25
N GLN A 82 21.36 3.83 6.43
CA GLN A 82 21.83 2.50 6.09
C GLN A 82 21.33 2.06 4.70
N LEU A 83 20.27 2.70 4.19
CA LEU A 83 19.62 2.35 2.93
C LEU A 83 20.28 3.06 1.75
N SER A 84 20.80 2.26 0.83
CA SER A 84 21.36 2.71 -0.44
C SER A 84 20.44 2.34 -1.59
N LEU A 85 20.23 3.27 -2.53
CA LEU A 85 19.39 3.11 -3.71
C LEU A 85 20.23 3.30 -4.98
N GLU A 86 20.23 2.31 -5.87
CA GLU A 86 20.81 2.46 -7.22
C GLU A 86 19.71 2.70 -8.25
N TRP A 87 19.96 3.63 -9.17
CA TRP A 87 18.96 4.09 -10.14
C TRP A 87 19.38 3.74 -11.57
N ASN A 88 18.43 3.27 -12.37
CA ASN A 88 18.53 3.33 -13.83
C ASN A 88 18.11 4.72 -14.33
N ARG A 89 17.07 5.29 -13.71
CA ARG A 89 16.56 6.63 -14.00
C ARG A 89 15.91 7.21 -12.76
N GLN A 90 16.32 8.40 -12.34
CA GLN A 90 15.72 9.07 -11.19
C GLN A 90 14.32 9.61 -11.51
N THR A 91 13.44 9.58 -10.51
CA THR A 91 12.11 10.21 -10.54
C THR A 91 11.71 10.60 -9.12
N ASN A 92 11.01 11.73 -9.01
CA ASN A 92 10.32 12.15 -7.78
C ASN A 92 8.80 11.89 -7.85
N LYS A 93 8.33 11.35 -8.97
CA LYS A 93 6.92 10.98 -9.16
C LYS A 93 6.68 9.58 -8.61
N GLY A 94 5.70 9.47 -7.73
CA GLY A 94 5.33 8.21 -7.13
C GLY A 94 4.29 8.39 -6.05
N PHE A 95 3.95 7.29 -5.40
CA PHE A 95 2.98 7.25 -4.32
C PHE A 95 3.20 5.98 -3.50
N PHE A 96 3.12 6.12 -2.19
CA PHE A 96 3.14 5.00 -1.26
C PHE A 96 1.73 4.78 -0.72
N PHE A 97 1.22 3.57 -0.91
CA PHE A 97 -0.08 3.15 -0.44
C PHE A 97 0.09 2.12 0.67
N ARG A 98 -0.57 2.34 1.81
CA ARG A 98 -0.71 1.38 2.92
C ARG A 98 -2.20 1.25 3.26
N ALA A 99 -2.68 0.02 3.42
CA ALA A 99 -4.10 -0.24 3.71
C ALA A 99 -4.56 0.35 5.06
N GLU A 100 -3.67 0.36 6.05
CA GLU A 100 -3.90 0.99 7.35
C GLU A 100 -4.13 2.51 7.23
N ASP A 101 -3.24 3.22 6.53
CA ASP A 101 -3.35 4.68 6.32
C ASP A 101 -4.63 5.06 5.57
N PHE A 102 -5.06 4.19 4.66
CA PHE A 102 -6.34 4.36 3.99
C PHE A 102 -7.51 4.26 4.97
N SER A 103 -7.49 3.26 5.86
CA SER A 103 -8.55 3.05 6.85
C SER A 103 -8.62 4.25 7.82
N ASP A 104 -7.47 4.71 8.31
CA ASP A 104 -7.36 5.90 9.16
C ASP A 104 -7.88 7.16 8.47
N PHE A 105 -7.53 7.32 7.19
CA PHE A 105 -8.03 8.43 6.39
C PHE A 105 -9.55 8.41 6.25
N ILE A 106 -10.15 7.26 5.94
CA ILE A 106 -11.62 7.14 5.85
C ILE A 106 -12.28 7.45 7.20
N ASN A 107 -11.76 6.87 8.29
CA ASN A 107 -12.27 7.12 9.64
C ASN A 107 -12.19 8.62 10.02
N SER A 108 -11.09 9.29 9.66
CA SER A 108 -10.92 10.72 9.92
C SER A 108 -11.98 11.58 9.20
N VAL A 109 -12.33 11.19 7.97
CA VAL A 109 -13.30 11.88 7.13
C VAL A 109 -14.71 11.66 7.64
N GLU A 110 -15.04 10.43 8.04
CA GLU A 110 -16.34 10.12 8.63
C GLU A 110 -16.55 10.86 9.95
N LYS A 111 -15.50 10.95 10.78
CA LYS A 111 -15.53 11.72 12.02
C LYS A 111 -15.77 13.22 11.77
N GLU A 112 -15.05 13.80 10.80
CA GLU A 112 -15.23 15.20 10.39
C GLU A 112 -16.66 15.44 9.88
N ARG A 113 -17.18 14.53 9.04
CA ARG A 113 -18.56 14.58 8.53
C ARG A 113 -19.60 14.53 9.66
N ASN A 114 -19.43 13.61 10.61
CA ASN A 114 -20.37 13.43 11.71
C ASN A 114 -20.35 14.64 12.65
N LYS A 115 -19.18 15.26 12.87
CA LYS A 115 -19.06 16.50 13.62
C LYS A 115 -19.81 17.65 12.93
N ILE A 116 -19.54 17.89 11.65
CA ILE A 116 -20.23 18.93 10.86
C ILE A 116 -21.75 18.71 10.90
N ALA A 117 -22.21 17.47 10.74
CA ALA A 117 -23.63 17.13 10.81
C ALA A 117 -24.23 17.35 12.20
N GLY A 118 -23.46 17.12 13.27
CA GLY A 118 -23.85 17.44 14.65
C GLY A 118 -24.00 18.95 14.87
N ASP A 119 -22.96 19.71 14.53
CA ASP A 119 -22.93 21.17 14.66
C ASP A 119 -24.11 21.81 13.90
N LEU A 120 -24.42 21.34 12.69
CA LEU A 120 -25.57 21.83 11.91
C LEU A 120 -26.94 21.45 12.51
N ARG A 121 -27.04 20.30 13.20
CA ARG A 121 -28.29 19.91 13.88
C ARG A 121 -28.60 20.80 15.08
N GLU A 122 -27.58 21.25 15.80
CA GLU A 122 -27.76 22.17 16.95
C GLU A 122 -28.29 23.54 16.51
N LEU A 123 -28.00 23.94 15.27
CA LEU A 123 -28.50 25.21 14.70
C LEU A 123 -29.94 25.12 14.18
N LYS A 124 -30.51 23.91 14.05
CA LYS A 124 -31.89 23.75 13.56
C LYS A 124 -32.89 24.39 14.51
N GLY A 125 -33.76 25.23 13.96
CA GLY A 125 -34.74 26.01 14.73
C GLY A 125 -34.19 27.29 15.35
N VAL A 126 -32.88 27.54 15.25
CA VAL A 126 -32.21 28.79 15.63
C VAL A 126 -31.80 29.59 14.40
N VAL A 127 -31.36 28.90 13.35
CA VAL A 127 -30.93 29.46 12.06
C VAL A 127 -31.86 28.94 10.95
N ASP A 128 -32.14 29.79 9.96
CA ASP A 128 -32.92 29.41 8.78
C ASP A 128 -32.26 28.24 8.03
N ASP A 129 -33.05 27.26 7.63
CA ASP A 129 -32.58 26.06 6.94
C ASP A 129 -31.75 26.38 5.68
N ARG A 130 -32.04 27.48 4.97
CA ARG A 130 -31.27 27.91 3.79
C ARG A 130 -29.82 28.27 4.13
N ILE A 131 -29.61 28.91 5.28
CA ILE A 131 -28.27 29.28 5.75
C ILE A 131 -27.53 28.03 6.24
N ILE A 132 -28.24 27.11 6.90
CA ILE A 132 -27.69 25.80 7.30
C ILE A 132 -27.23 25.02 6.07
N ASP A 133 -28.01 25.04 4.98
CA ASP A 133 -27.66 24.38 3.72
C ASP A 133 -26.43 25.03 3.06
N GLU A 134 -26.36 26.36 2.98
CA GLU A 134 -25.18 27.08 2.47
C GLU A 134 -23.93 26.81 3.32
N MET A 135 -24.08 26.79 4.65
CA MET A 135 -23.00 26.46 5.59
C MET A 135 -22.54 25.01 5.44
N SER A 136 -23.46 24.07 5.24
CA SER A 136 -23.15 22.68 4.93
C SER A 136 -22.33 22.57 3.64
N GLU A 137 -22.70 23.28 2.58
CA GLU A 137 -21.93 23.26 1.33
C GLU A 137 -20.54 23.89 1.45
N SER A 138 -20.41 24.96 2.25
CA SER A 138 -19.15 25.69 2.45
C SER A 138 -18.17 24.97 3.39
N MET A 139 -18.64 24.46 4.53
CA MET A 139 -17.81 23.77 5.53
C MET A 139 -17.31 22.40 5.05
N ASN A 140 -17.97 21.82 4.06
CA ASN A 140 -17.60 20.56 3.46
C ASN A 140 -16.46 20.67 2.43
N TYR A 141 -15.51 21.62 2.50
CA TYR A 141 -14.48 21.76 1.46
C TYR A 141 -13.63 20.48 1.25
N LYS A 142 -13.16 19.83 2.32
CA LYS A 142 -12.46 18.52 2.26
C LYS A 142 -13.38 17.41 1.77
N LEU A 143 -14.62 17.38 2.25
CA LEU A 143 -15.67 16.45 1.80
C LEU A 143 -16.05 16.69 0.33
N ARG A 144 -15.97 17.92 -0.19
CA ARG A 144 -16.24 18.32 -1.57
C ARG A 144 -15.09 17.95 -2.49
N LEU A 145 -13.85 18.18 -2.06
CA LEU A 145 -12.65 17.61 -2.71
C LEU A 145 -12.75 16.09 -2.76
N MET A 146 -13.25 15.47 -1.69
CA MET A 146 -13.47 14.05 -1.63
C MET A 146 -14.60 13.59 -2.57
N ARG A 147 -15.75 14.25 -2.59
CA ARG A 147 -16.86 13.93 -3.48
C ARG A 147 -16.51 14.18 -4.95
N LYS A 148 -15.77 15.25 -5.25
CA LYS A 148 -15.31 15.61 -6.60
C LYS A 148 -14.27 14.63 -7.13
N ASN A 149 -13.35 14.16 -6.28
CA ASN A 149 -12.29 13.23 -6.68
C ASN A 149 -12.68 11.74 -6.51
N TYR A 150 -13.65 11.42 -5.64
CA TYR A 150 -13.96 10.06 -5.18
C TYR A 150 -15.46 9.70 -5.11
N GLY A 151 -16.40 10.61 -5.44
CA GLY A 151 -17.84 10.34 -5.62
C GLY A 151 -18.77 10.78 -4.47
N GLU A 152 -20.04 11.12 -4.79
CA GLU A 152 -21.03 11.67 -3.84
C GLU A 152 -21.53 10.67 -2.78
N ASN A 153 -21.51 9.37 -3.09
CA ASN A 153 -22.05 8.30 -2.26
C ASN A 153 -20.95 7.35 -1.76
N MET A 154 -20.06 7.80 -0.87
CA MET A 154 -19.13 6.91 -0.17
C MET A 154 -19.84 5.83 0.67
N GLN A 155 -21.11 6.05 1.06
CA GLN A 155 -21.95 5.04 1.73
C GLN A 155 -22.41 3.91 0.80
N ALA A 156 -22.38 4.11 -0.53
CA ALA A 156 -22.76 3.10 -1.51
C ALA A 156 -21.55 2.33 -2.08
N PHE A 157 -20.34 2.86 -1.91
CA PHE A 157 -19.11 2.13 -2.23
C PHE A 157 -18.75 1.23 -1.06
N SER A 158 -18.65 -0.06 -1.32
CA SER A 158 -17.96 -0.96 -0.37
C SER A 158 -16.52 -0.46 -0.17
N HIS A 159 -15.93 -0.59 1.02
CA HIS A 159 -14.57 -0.06 1.33
C HIS A 159 -13.54 -0.34 0.22
N GLY A 160 -13.59 -1.52 -0.40
CA GLY A 160 -12.69 -1.89 -1.50
C GLY A 160 -12.92 -1.19 -2.86
N GLU A 161 -14.05 -0.56 -3.13
CA GLU A 161 -14.24 0.25 -4.36
C GLU A 161 -13.63 1.64 -4.21
N ALA A 162 -13.86 2.30 -3.08
CA ALA A 162 -13.20 3.57 -2.76
C ALA A 162 -11.67 3.39 -2.78
N TYR A 163 -11.20 2.25 -2.28
CA TYR A 163 -9.81 1.81 -2.31
C TYR A 163 -9.22 1.80 -3.74
N LEU A 164 -9.84 1.04 -4.65
CA LEU A 164 -9.40 0.95 -6.04
C LEU A 164 -9.47 2.31 -6.74
N LYS A 165 -10.52 3.08 -6.49
CA LYS A 165 -10.68 4.41 -7.09
C LYS A 165 -9.56 5.36 -6.67
N ILE A 166 -9.15 5.33 -5.40
CA ILE A 166 -8.05 6.16 -4.91
C ILE A 166 -6.72 5.74 -5.54
N LEU A 167 -6.45 4.43 -5.61
CA LEU A 167 -5.26 3.93 -6.30
C LEU A 167 -5.24 4.41 -7.76
N GLN A 168 -6.35 4.29 -8.48
CA GLN A 168 -6.48 4.77 -9.86
C GLN A 168 -6.24 6.28 -9.99
N THR A 169 -6.77 7.09 -9.07
CA THR A 169 -6.60 8.54 -9.08
C THR A 169 -5.16 8.96 -8.72
N ARG A 170 -4.50 8.27 -7.79
CA ARG A 170 -3.14 8.59 -7.34
C ARG A 170 -2.07 8.06 -8.30
N ILE A 171 -2.37 6.98 -9.01
CA ILE A 171 -1.48 6.32 -9.98
C ILE A 171 -1.83 6.83 -11.39
N ALA A 172 -1.82 8.15 -11.55
CA ALA A 172 -2.24 8.82 -12.78
C ALA A 172 -1.11 9.00 -13.80
N ASP A 173 0.15 8.88 -13.39
CA ASP A 173 1.31 9.30 -14.19
C ASP A 173 2.41 8.22 -14.28
N LYS A 174 3.52 8.55 -14.94
CA LYS A 174 4.76 7.77 -14.90
C LYS A 174 5.42 7.96 -13.52
N GLY A 175 5.77 6.88 -12.83
CA GLY A 175 6.38 6.97 -11.50
C GLY A 175 6.73 5.63 -10.85
N ILE A 176 7.22 5.70 -9.61
CA ILE A 176 7.44 4.54 -8.73
C ILE A 176 6.28 4.44 -7.74
N TYR A 177 5.64 3.28 -7.68
CA TYR A 177 4.49 3.03 -6.84
C TYR A 177 4.80 1.92 -5.86
N LEU A 178 4.68 2.22 -4.56
CA LEU A 178 4.85 1.24 -3.50
C LEU A 178 3.48 0.90 -2.93
N LEU A 179 3.15 -0.39 -2.86
CA LEU A 179 1.88 -0.87 -2.33
C LEU A 179 2.15 -1.85 -1.20
N ASP A 180 1.75 -1.50 0.01
CA ASP A 180 1.89 -2.34 1.20
C ASP A 180 0.54 -2.95 1.58
N GLU A 181 0.48 -4.27 1.52
CA GLU A 181 -0.70 -5.12 1.74
C GLU A 181 -1.97 -4.61 1.03
N PRO A 182 -1.91 -4.38 -0.30
CA PRO A 182 -3.01 -3.76 -1.02
C PRO A 182 -4.29 -4.64 -1.04
N GLU A 183 -4.20 -5.90 -0.64
CA GLU A 183 -5.31 -6.85 -0.55
C GLU A 183 -6.18 -6.70 0.70
N ALA A 184 -5.70 -6.04 1.77
CA ALA A 184 -6.33 -6.13 3.09
C ALA A 184 -7.81 -5.68 3.12
N ALA A 185 -8.21 -4.80 2.20
CA ALA A 185 -9.58 -4.33 2.03
C ALA A 185 -10.27 -4.84 0.74
N LEU A 186 -9.66 -5.77 0.01
CA LEU A 186 -10.11 -6.22 -1.31
C LEU A 186 -10.54 -7.68 -1.31
N SER A 187 -11.76 -7.93 -1.82
CA SER A 187 -12.18 -9.29 -2.18
C SER A 187 -11.32 -9.84 -3.32
N PRO A 188 -11.28 -11.18 -3.52
CA PRO A 188 -10.51 -11.81 -4.60
C PRO A 188 -10.75 -11.19 -5.99
N ILE A 189 -12.00 -10.91 -6.33
CA ILE A 189 -12.38 -10.27 -7.61
C ILE A 189 -11.76 -8.87 -7.72
N LYS A 190 -11.75 -8.10 -6.63
CA LYS A 190 -11.16 -6.75 -6.63
C LYS A 190 -9.64 -6.78 -6.68
N GLN A 191 -9.00 -7.82 -6.13
CA GLN A 191 -7.56 -8.04 -6.31
C GLN A 191 -7.25 -8.30 -7.80
N LEU A 192 -8.08 -9.09 -8.51
CA LEU A 192 -7.94 -9.24 -9.97
C LEU A 192 -8.14 -7.91 -10.72
N SER A 193 -9.09 -7.07 -10.30
CA SER A 193 -9.26 -5.73 -10.84
C SER A 193 -8.01 -4.85 -10.61
N LEU A 194 -7.37 -4.94 -9.43
CA LEU A 194 -6.12 -4.26 -9.14
C LEU A 194 -4.99 -4.74 -10.07
N ILE A 195 -4.87 -6.05 -10.29
CA ILE A 195 -3.89 -6.61 -11.25
C ILE A 195 -4.14 -6.05 -12.65
N SER A 196 -5.39 -6.06 -13.12
CA SER A 196 -5.74 -5.51 -14.43
C SER A 196 -5.32 -4.04 -14.55
N PHE A 197 -5.60 -3.24 -13.53
CA PHE A 197 -5.20 -1.84 -13.48
C PHE A 197 -3.67 -1.66 -13.51
N ILE A 198 -2.93 -2.42 -12.71
CA ILE A 198 -1.46 -2.38 -12.71
C ILE A 198 -0.93 -2.72 -14.12
N LEU A 199 -1.45 -3.78 -14.74
CA LEU A 199 -1.03 -4.18 -16.09
C LEU A 199 -1.31 -3.11 -17.14
N GLU A 200 -2.44 -2.41 -17.05
CA GLU A 200 -2.78 -1.27 -17.91
C GLU A 200 -1.78 -0.12 -17.73
N VAL A 201 -1.51 0.28 -16.49
CA VAL A 201 -0.51 1.32 -16.17
C VAL A 201 0.87 0.95 -16.73
N LEU A 202 1.26 -0.32 -16.66
CA LEU A 202 2.56 -0.78 -17.15
C LEU A 202 2.71 -0.80 -18.67
N LYS A 203 1.59 -0.86 -19.42
CA LYS A 203 1.57 -0.77 -20.89
C LYS A 203 1.77 0.67 -21.34
N ASP A 204 0.99 1.59 -20.76
CA ASP A 204 0.88 2.96 -21.28
C ASP A 204 1.86 3.93 -20.62
N LYS A 205 2.36 3.56 -19.43
CA LYS A 205 3.22 4.43 -18.62
C LYS A 205 4.55 3.71 -18.35
N ASN A 206 5.63 4.49 -18.41
CA ASN A 206 6.91 4.02 -17.88
C ASN A 206 6.83 4.12 -16.35
N SER A 207 6.23 3.10 -15.74
CA SER A 207 5.99 2.99 -14.30
C SER A 207 6.65 1.74 -13.73
N GLN A 208 6.92 1.77 -12.43
CA GLN A 208 7.48 0.66 -11.67
C GLN A 208 6.66 0.46 -10.40
N PHE A 209 6.35 -0.80 -10.07
CA PHE A 209 5.63 -1.19 -8.87
C PHE A 209 6.54 -2.03 -7.97
N ILE A 210 6.51 -1.72 -6.67
CA ILE A 210 7.13 -2.50 -5.61
C ILE A 210 6.03 -2.82 -4.60
N ILE A 211 5.71 -4.09 -4.41
CA ILE A 211 4.52 -4.52 -3.69
C ILE A 211 4.95 -5.42 -2.53
N ALA A 212 4.39 -5.23 -1.34
CA ALA A 212 4.42 -6.23 -0.28
C ALA A 212 3.03 -6.85 -0.17
N THR A 213 2.95 -8.17 -0.14
CA THR A 213 1.66 -8.87 -0.11
C THR A 213 1.77 -10.26 0.48
N HIS A 214 0.68 -10.70 1.08
CA HIS A 214 0.40 -12.07 1.49
C HIS A 214 -0.55 -12.78 0.52
N SER A 215 -1.13 -12.05 -0.45
CA SER A 215 -2.12 -12.60 -1.37
C SER A 215 -1.47 -13.44 -2.48
N PRO A 216 -1.79 -14.74 -2.59
CA PRO A 216 -1.39 -15.56 -3.73
C PRO A 216 -1.98 -15.04 -5.06
N ILE A 217 -3.05 -14.26 -5.03
CA ILE A 217 -3.64 -13.67 -6.24
C ILE A 217 -2.71 -12.57 -6.77
N LEU A 218 -2.26 -11.66 -5.90
CA LEU A 218 -1.37 -10.55 -6.29
C LEU A 218 0.05 -11.04 -6.63
N MET A 219 0.53 -12.09 -5.96
CA MET A 219 1.78 -12.76 -6.34
C MET A 219 1.77 -13.29 -7.78
N GLY A 220 0.59 -13.57 -8.33
CA GLY A 220 0.39 -14.05 -9.69
C GLY A 220 0.48 -12.97 -10.78
N ILE A 221 0.88 -11.72 -10.47
CA ILE A 221 1.03 -10.66 -11.48
C ILE A 221 2.04 -11.12 -12.56
N PRO A 222 1.65 -11.16 -13.85
CA PRO A 222 2.52 -11.62 -14.92
C PRO A 222 3.82 -10.82 -15.04
N GLY A 223 4.96 -11.53 -15.09
CA GLY A 223 6.27 -10.93 -15.26
C GLY A 223 6.85 -10.24 -14.01
N ALA A 224 6.22 -10.41 -12.84
CA ALA A 224 6.75 -9.95 -11.58
C ALA A 224 7.97 -10.77 -11.13
N SER A 225 8.89 -10.12 -10.41
CA SER A 225 9.94 -10.79 -9.64
C SER A 225 9.48 -10.90 -8.18
N LEU A 226 9.51 -12.10 -7.60
CA LEU A 226 9.09 -12.34 -6.23
C LEU A 226 10.31 -12.60 -5.34
N TYR A 227 10.46 -11.80 -4.28
CA TYR A 227 11.43 -12.01 -3.22
C TYR A 227 10.71 -12.52 -1.98
N GLU A 228 11.00 -13.75 -1.59
CA GLU A 228 10.49 -14.35 -0.35
C GLU A 228 11.45 -14.05 0.80
N ILE A 229 10.90 -13.46 1.86
CA ILE A 229 11.59 -13.10 3.09
C ILE A 229 11.30 -14.18 4.11
N GLN A 230 12.33 -14.96 4.43
CA GLN A 230 12.31 -16.02 5.43
C GLN A 230 13.13 -15.57 6.65
N GLU A 231 13.11 -16.33 7.74
CA GLU A 231 13.84 -15.97 8.97
C GLU A 231 15.36 -15.87 8.78
N THR A 232 15.92 -16.59 7.82
CA THR A 232 17.38 -16.73 7.62
C THR A 232 17.88 -16.26 6.26
N GLU A 233 16.99 -15.86 5.36
CA GLU A 233 17.35 -15.38 4.02
C GLU A 233 16.26 -14.54 3.35
N MET A 234 16.66 -13.83 2.30
CA MET A 234 15.75 -13.22 1.33
C MET A 234 16.18 -13.67 -0.07
N LYS A 235 15.31 -14.43 -0.76
CA LYS A 235 15.66 -15.05 -2.05
C LYS A 235 14.61 -14.80 -3.11
N LEU A 236 15.06 -14.79 -4.36
CA LEU A 236 14.18 -14.74 -5.52
C LEU A 236 13.54 -16.12 -5.73
N VAL A 237 12.22 -16.18 -5.84
CA VAL A 237 11.46 -17.42 -6.03
C VAL A 237 10.48 -17.30 -7.18
N SER A 238 10.08 -18.43 -7.76
CA SER A 238 8.95 -18.45 -8.68
C SER A 238 7.61 -18.41 -7.92
N TYR A 239 6.54 -18.00 -8.60
CA TYR A 239 5.20 -17.92 -8.01
C TYR A 239 4.75 -19.24 -7.37
N THR A 240 4.99 -20.37 -8.03
CA THR A 240 4.57 -21.69 -7.54
C THR A 240 5.41 -22.24 -6.39
N GLU A 241 6.55 -21.60 -6.12
CA GLU A 241 7.45 -21.97 -5.03
C GLU A 241 7.15 -21.24 -3.72
N THR A 242 6.38 -20.15 -3.75
CA THR A 242 6.05 -19.41 -2.53
C THR A 242 5.21 -20.26 -1.58
N ASP A 243 5.45 -20.11 -0.29
CA ASP A 243 4.70 -20.83 0.74
C ASP A 243 3.21 -20.48 0.70
N HIS A 244 2.88 -19.20 0.49
CA HIS A 244 1.49 -18.73 0.33
C HIS A 244 0.76 -19.42 -0.82
N TYR A 245 1.41 -19.61 -1.97
CA TYR A 245 0.82 -20.34 -3.09
C TYR A 245 0.59 -21.80 -2.74
N ARG A 246 1.61 -22.48 -2.21
CA ARG A 246 1.56 -23.92 -1.91
C ARG A 246 0.50 -24.26 -0.86
N ILE A 247 0.46 -23.50 0.24
CA ILE A 247 -0.52 -23.67 1.31
C ILE A 247 -1.93 -23.44 0.76
N THR A 248 -2.15 -22.32 0.08
CA THR A 248 -3.47 -21.99 -0.46
C THR A 248 -3.93 -23.02 -1.49
N LYS A 249 -3.05 -23.44 -2.40
CA LYS A 249 -3.37 -24.45 -3.41
C LYS A 249 -3.71 -25.79 -2.78
N THR A 250 -2.92 -26.24 -1.82
CA THR A 250 -3.15 -27.51 -1.10
C THR A 250 -4.50 -27.49 -0.37
N PHE A 251 -4.80 -26.39 0.33
CA PHE A 251 -6.08 -26.23 1.01
C PHE A 251 -7.26 -26.23 0.02
N LEU A 252 -7.17 -25.49 -1.09
CA LEU A 252 -8.23 -25.43 -2.11
C LEU A 252 -8.45 -26.76 -2.84
N ASP A 253 -7.40 -27.55 -3.04
CA ASP A 253 -7.50 -28.85 -3.72
C ASP A 253 -8.15 -29.92 -2.83
N ASN A 254 -7.93 -29.87 -1.50
CA ASN A 254 -8.56 -30.81 -0.58
C ASN A 254 -8.75 -30.22 0.85
N PRO A 255 -9.81 -29.41 1.06
CA PRO A 255 -10.03 -28.75 2.35
C PRO A 255 -10.25 -29.74 3.50
N GLU A 256 -11.04 -30.79 3.28
CA GLU A 256 -11.37 -31.76 4.35
C GLU A 256 -10.13 -32.51 4.85
N HIS A 257 -9.25 -32.92 3.94
CA HIS A 257 -8.01 -33.59 4.33
C HIS A 257 -7.11 -32.64 5.11
N TYR A 258 -6.90 -31.42 4.61
CA TYR A 258 -6.03 -30.44 5.26
C TYR A 258 -6.48 -30.13 6.70
N LEU A 259 -7.79 -29.97 6.92
CA LEU A 259 -8.36 -29.68 8.23
C LEU A 259 -8.24 -30.82 9.25
N ARG A 260 -8.00 -32.08 8.83
CA ARG A 260 -7.78 -33.21 9.76
C ARG A 260 -6.39 -33.21 10.40
N TYR A 261 -5.45 -32.43 9.87
CA TYR A 261 -4.06 -32.35 10.33
C TYR A 261 -3.73 -31.04 11.08
N LEU A 262 -4.73 -30.17 11.29
CA LEU A 262 -4.66 -29.01 12.17
C LEU A 262 -5.08 -29.38 13.59
#